data_AF-A0A819J4K5-F1
#
_entry.id   AF-A0A819J4K5-F1
#
_cell.length_a   1.000
_cell.length_b   1.000
_cell.length_c   1.000
_cell.angle_alpha   90.00
_cell.angle_beta   90.00
_cell.angle_gamma   90.00
#
_symmetry.space_group_name_H-M   'P 1'
#
loop_
_entity.id
_entity.type
_entity.pdbx_description
1 polymer ?
#
loop_
_entity_poly.entity_id
_entity_poly.type
_entity_poly.pdbx_seq_one_letter_code
_entity_poly.pdbx_strand_id
1 'polypeptide(L)' 'DELRQTFDVLDRDHDGKISRQDMNQLRQESEFFDTLDDEQYELIIKELLIHGNNGINFDQFVRLMMQ' A
#
# COMPACT_ATOMS: atom_id res chain seq x y z
N ASP A 1 10.69 6.13 -10.80
CA ASP A 1 9.29 5.92 -10.41
C ASP A 1 9.15 6.09 -8.91
N GLU A 2 8.71 7.26 -8.46
CA GLU A 2 8.44 7.52 -7.04
C GLU A 2 7.48 6.46 -6.47
N LEU A 3 6.43 6.10 -7.21
CA LEU A 3 5.50 5.01 -6.86
C LEU A 3 6.18 3.65 -6.66
N ARG A 4 7.25 3.37 -7.42
CA ARG A 4 7.97 2.08 -7.29
C ARG A 4 8.92 2.07 -6.11
N GLN A 5 9.55 3.20 -5.82
CA GLN A 5 10.35 3.35 -4.60
C GLN A 5 9.46 3.30 -3.36
N THR A 6 8.30 3.95 -3.42
CA THR A 6 7.26 3.82 -2.41
C THR A 6 6.86 2.37 -2.26
N PHE A 7 6.43 1.70 -3.33
CA PHE A 7 6.01 0.29 -3.28
C PHE A 7 7.07 -0.62 -2.66
N ASP A 8 8.35 -0.44 -2.99
CA ASP A 8 9.46 -1.21 -2.43
C ASP A 8 9.69 -0.95 -0.93
N VAL A 9 9.43 0.28 -0.47
CA VAL A 9 9.42 0.62 0.96
C VAL A 9 8.20 0.02 1.67
N LEU A 10 7.06 -0.07 0.98
CA LEU A 10 5.84 -0.64 1.54
C LEU A 10 5.92 -2.17 1.62
N ASP A 11 6.48 -2.83 0.60
CA ASP A 11 6.66 -4.29 0.50
C ASP A 11 7.85 -4.76 1.35
N ARG A 12 7.62 -4.92 2.67
CA ARG A 12 8.69 -5.21 3.64
C ARG A 12 9.30 -6.58 3.50
N ASP A 13 8.50 -7.57 3.11
CA ASP A 13 8.95 -8.92 2.85
C ASP A 13 9.42 -9.13 1.40
N HIS A 14 9.27 -8.12 0.54
CA HIS A 14 9.66 -8.13 -0.86
C HIS A 14 9.04 -9.31 -1.64
N ASP A 15 7.80 -9.66 -1.33
CA ASP A 15 7.04 -10.71 -2.02
C ASP A 15 6.38 -10.21 -3.33
N GLY A 16 6.53 -8.91 -3.59
CA GLY A 16 5.95 -8.21 -4.73
C GLY A 16 4.51 -7.74 -4.49
N LYS A 17 4.03 -7.75 -3.25
CA LYS A 17 2.66 -7.39 -2.87
C LYS A 17 2.63 -6.73 -1.49
N ILE A 18 1.87 -5.66 -1.39
CA ILE A 18 1.64 -5.01 -0.10
C ILE A 18 0.55 -5.78 0.63
N SER A 19 0.87 -6.41 1.76
CA SER A 19 -0.12 -7.09 2.60
C SER A 19 -0.63 -6.17 3.72
N ARG A 20 -1.70 -6.60 4.40
CA ARG A 20 -2.23 -5.86 5.57
C ARG A 20 -1.21 -5.74 6.70
N GLN A 21 -0.30 -6.72 6.81
CA GLN A 21 0.74 -6.69 7.81
C GLN A 21 1.74 -5.57 7.51
N ASP A 22 2.14 -5.43 6.25
CA ASP A 22 3.04 -4.37 5.81
C ASP A 22 2.42 -2.99 6.02
N MET A 23 1.17 -2.81 5.57
CA MET A 23 0.42 -1.56 5.79
C MET A 23 0.29 -1.17 7.28
N ASN A 24 0.05 -2.13 8.16
CA ASN A 24 -0.03 -1.87 9.61
C ASN A 24 1.32 -1.53 10.21
N GLN A 25 2.40 -2.09 9.66
CA GLN A 25 3.77 -1.80 10.10
C GLN A 25 4.19 -0.39 9.65
N LEU A 26 3.84 0.00 8.43
CA LEU A 26 4.10 1.33 7.87
C LEU A 26 3.30 2.43 8.55
N ARG A 27 2.13 2.13 9.13
CA ARG A 27 1.36 3.11 9.93
C ARG A 27 2.20 3.69 11.08
N GLN A 28 3.24 2.98 11.51
CA GLN A 28 4.17 3.44 12.54
C GLN A 28 5.34 4.29 11.97
N GLU A 29 5.54 4.29 10.66
CA GLU A 29 6.50 5.12 9.93
C GLU A 29 5.75 6.23 9.20
N SER A 30 5.49 7.31 9.93
CA SER A 30 4.59 8.42 9.56
C SER A 30 4.84 9.07 8.20
N GLU A 31 6.02 8.95 7.61
CA GLU A 31 6.41 9.75 6.43
C GLU A 31 5.59 9.43 5.17
N PHE A 32 5.12 8.19 5.01
CA PHE A 32 4.31 7.82 3.85
C PHE A 32 2.83 8.15 4.04
N PHE A 33 2.33 7.99 5.26
CA PHE A 33 0.93 8.28 5.59
C PHE A 33 0.60 9.77 5.51
N ASP A 34 1.57 10.66 5.72
CA ASP A 34 1.40 12.10 5.53
C ASP A 34 1.20 12.48 4.05
N THR A 35 1.61 11.60 3.12
CA THR A 35 1.43 11.79 1.67
C THR A 35 0.15 11.16 1.12
N LEU A 36 -0.55 10.34 1.91
CA LEU A 36 -1.81 9.72 1.55
C LEU A 36 -2.98 10.45 2.19
N ASP A 37 -3.94 10.89 1.40
CA ASP A 37 -5.23 11.32 1.92
C ASP A 37 -6.00 10.15 2.57
N ASP A 38 -6.84 10.46 3.57
CA ASP A 38 -7.68 9.48 4.26
C ASP A 38 -8.52 8.63 3.28
N GLU A 39 -8.96 9.20 2.16
CA GLU A 39 -9.73 8.49 1.14
C GLU A 39 -8.88 7.44 0.40
N GLN A 40 -7.64 7.79 0.05
CA GLN A 40 -6.69 6.86 -0.58
C GLN A 40 -6.32 5.72 0.37
N TYR A 41 -6.14 6.06 1.65
CA TYR A 41 -5.89 5.08 2.69
C TYR A 41 -7.08 4.11 2.86
N GLU A 42 -8.31 4.62 2.95
CA GLU A 42 -9.52 3.81 3.04
C GLU A 42 -9.68 2.88 1.83
N LEU A 43 -9.37 3.35 0.63
CA LEU A 43 -9.40 2.55 -0.60
C LEU A 43 -8.38 1.40 -0.56
N ILE A 44 -7.13 1.68 -0.16
CA ILE A 44 -6.08 0.66 0.00
C ILE A 44 -6.50 -0.39 1.03
N ILE A 45 -7.03 0.03 2.19
CA ILE A 45 -7.50 -0.89 3.22
C ILE A 45 -8.69 -1.73 2.74
N LYS A 46 -9.63 -1.13 2.02
CA LYS A 46 -10.79 -1.82 1.45
C LYS A 46 -10.37 -2.88 0.43
N GLU A 47 -9.44 -2.55 -0.47
CA GLU A 47 -8.90 -3.52 -1.43
C GLU A 47 -8.20 -4.68 -0.71
N LEU A 48 -7.43 -4.41 0.35
CA LEU A 48 -6.82 -5.48 1.17
C LEU A 48 -7.84 -6.34 1.91
N LEU A 49 -8.99 -5.78 2.27
CA LEU A 49 -10.10 -6.53 2.88
C LEU A 49 -10.77 -7.44 1.86
N ILE A 50 -10.99 -6.96 0.63
CA ILE A 50 -11.59 -7.69 -0.49
C ILE A 50 -10.66 -8.81 -0.97
N HIS A 51 -9.39 -8.49 -1.18
CA HIS A 51 -8.39 -9.43 -1.69
C HIS A 51 -7.82 -10.35 -0.60
N GLY A 52 -8.12 -10.07 0.68
CA GLY A 52 -8.00 -11.03 1.77
C GLY A 52 -6.57 -11.40 2.13
N ASN A 53 -6.04 -12.34 1.36
CA ASN A 53 -4.80 -13.07 1.57
C ASN A 53 -3.78 -12.85 0.44
N ASN A 54 -4.16 -12.10 -0.60
CA ASN A 54 -3.38 -11.98 -1.82
C ASN A 54 -2.62 -10.65 -1.96
N GLY A 55 -2.78 -9.72 -1.01
CA GLY A 55 -2.13 -8.40 -1.03
C GLY A 55 -2.55 -7.51 -2.21
N ILE A 56 -1.99 -6.31 -2.25
CA ILE A 56 -2.08 -5.36 -3.37
C ILE A 56 -0.79 -5.48 -4.18
N ASN A 57 -0.91 -5.85 -5.45
CA ASN A 57 0.25 -5.87 -6.34
C ASN A 57 0.59 -4.45 -6.86
N PHE A 58 1.76 -4.30 -7.48
CA PHE A 58 2.22 -3.00 -7.99
C PHE A 58 1.23 -2.33 -8.96
N ASP A 59 0.56 -3.08 -9.84
CA ASP A 59 -0.41 -2.53 -10.80
C ASP A 59 -1.64 -1.95 -10.08
N GLN A 60 -2.15 -2.66 -9.08
CA GLN A 60 -3.25 -2.20 -8.23
C GLN A 60 -2.85 -0.97 -7.40
N PHE A 61 -1.64 -0.98 -6.82
CA PHE A 61 -1.12 0.16 -6.08
C PHE A 61 -1.05 1.42 -6.95
N VAL A 62 -0.52 1.30 -8.16
CA VAL A 62 -0.44 2.42 -9.12
C VAL A 62 -1.85 2.92 -9.49
N ARG A 63 -2.81 2.01 -9.71
CA ARG A 63 -4.20 2.40 -10.00
C ARG A 63 -4.86 3.16 -8.85
N LEU A 64 -4.59 2.79 -7.61
CA LEU A 64 -5.09 3.49 -6.44
C LEU A 64 -4.46 4.89 -6.33
N MET A 65 -3.15 4.99 -6.48
CA MET A 65 -2.42 6.26 -6.39
C MET A 65 -2.63 7.22 -7.58
N MET A 66 -3.12 6.71 -8.72
CA MET A 66 -3.43 7.50 -9.91
C MET A 66 -4.92 7.78 -10.09
N GLN A 67 -5.78 7.40 -9.14
CA GLN A 67 -7.20 7.78 -9.11
C GLN A 67 -7.38 9.17 -8.53
#